data_AF-A0A960T1E2-F1
#
_entry.id   AF-A0A960T1E2-F1
#
_cell.length_a   1.000
_cell.length_b   1.000
_cell.length_c   1.000
_cell.angle_alpha   90.00
_cell.angle_beta   90.00
_cell.angle_gamma   90.00
#
_symmetry.space_group_name_H-M   'P 1'
#
loop_
_entity.id
_entity.type
_entity.pdbx_description
1 polymer ?
#
loop_
_entity_poly.entity_id
_entity_poly.type
_entity_poly.pdbx_seq_one_letter_code
_entity_poly.pdbx_strand_id
1 'polypeptide(L)'
;YPFGEAVVLTAPAAAAGNIFLKWTRNGADFSTRRTITIGMTQGNELTAVFKPVAKTLTVSASGAGMPVEVAASPADLGGSSGGNTTLELSYASGSVVSLTAPATVSGASFERWESNGVLLSDAPTAQVTVDADTHLTAVYDFPLDETIGSISVEPGGVHLSWNAVGGRSYVVEASDDLKKFVPITGPIAVSGEGRIPAEWMELLDSSPPKRFYRLRIIDP
;
A
#
# COMPACT_ATOMS: atom_id res chain seq x y z
N TYR A 1 2.48 -0.13 57.36
CA TYR A 1 3.76 -0.80 57.65
C TYR A 1 4.40 -0.11 58.85
N PRO A 2 4.71 -0.86 59.92
CA PRO A 2 5.57 -0.39 61.00
C PRO A 2 6.83 0.35 60.52
N PHE A 3 7.29 1.30 61.33
CA PHE A 3 8.53 2.03 61.07
C PHE A 3 9.72 1.06 60.95
N GLY A 4 10.49 1.19 59.87
CA GLY A 4 11.67 0.37 59.61
C GLY A 4 11.38 -1.01 58.99
N GLU A 5 10.12 -1.37 58.79
CA GLU A 5 9.75 -2.62 58.11
C GLU A 5 10.16 -2.59 56.63
N ALA A 6 10.71 -3.69 56.13
CA ALA A 6 11.02 -3.86 54.72
C ALA A 6 9.80 -4.40 53.96
N VAL A 7 9.40 -3.70 52.92
CA VAL A 7 8.29 -4.07 52.05
C VAL A 7 8.82 -4.46 50.68
N VAL A 8 8.38 -5.61 50.17
CA VAL A 8 8.71 -6.09 48.82
C VAL A 8 7.56 -5.74 47.88
N LEU A 9 7.87 -5.04 46.80
CA LEU A 9 6.92 -4.74 45.73
C LEU A 9 7.39 -5.42 44.45
N THR A 10 6.46 -6.04 43.72
CA THR A 10 6.74 -6.63 42.41
C THR A 10 5.74 -6.11 41.40
N ALA A 11 6.23 -5.46 40.35
CA ALA A 11 5.42 -5.08 39.21
C ALA A 11 5.23 -6.29 38.26
N PRO A 12 4.06 -6.44 37.63
CA PRO A 12 3.88 -7.32 36.48
C PRO A 12 4.92 -7.04 35.38
N ALA A 13 5.32 -8.06 34.62
CA ALA A 13 6.23 -7.86 33.49
C ALA A 13 5.58 -7.04 32.36
N ALA A 14 4.27 -7.24 32.17
CA ALA A 14 3.45 -6.52 31.22
C ALA A 14 2.06 -6.26 31.81
N ALA A 15 1.42 -5.19 31.36
CA ALA A 15 0.06 -4.83 31.70
C ALA A 15 -0.58 -4.07 30.52
N ALA A 16 -1.75 -4.53 30.05
CA ALA A 16 -2.50 -3.91 28.96
C ALA A 16 -1.65 -3.56 27.72
N GLY A 17 -0.87 -4.52 27.20
CA GLY A 17 0.00 -4.32 26.02
C GLY A 17 1.28 -3.50 26.27
N ASN A 18 1.47 -2.99 27.49
CA ASN A 18 2.67 -2.27 27.88
C ASN A 18 3.62 -3.16 28.67
N ILE A 19 4.93 -2.88 28.59
CA ILE A 19 5.97 -3.56 29.37
C ILE A 19 6.46 -2.68 30.50
N PHE A 20 6.82 -3.31 31.62
CA PHE A 20 7.41 -2.60 32.76
C PHE A 20 8.67 -1.87 32.33
N LEU A 21 8.73 -0.56 32.64
CA LEU A 21 9.87 0.29 32.35
C LEU A 21 10.70 0.51 33.63
N LYS A 22 10.06 1.02 34.68
CA LYS A 22 10.73 1.43 35.92
C LYS A 22 9.76 1.65 37.08
N TRP A 23 10.30 1.68 38.28
CA TRP A 23 9.68 2.29 39.45
C TRP A 23 10.14 3.74 39.58
N THR A 24 9.21 4.63 39.88
CA THR A 24 9.51 5.95 40.44
C THR A 24 9.19 5.98 41.93
N ARG A 25 9.94 6.77 42.69
CA ARG A 25 9.74 7.04 44.10
C ARG A 25 9.60 8.53 44.30
N ASN A 26 8.44 8.95 44.81
CA ASN A 26 8.11 10.37 45.02
C ASN A 26 8.37 11.21 43.75
N GLY A 27 7.98 10.67 42.58
CA GLY A 27 8.16 11.31 41.28
C GLY A 27 9.54 11.16 40.64
N ALA A 28 10.57 10.69 41.36
CA ALA A 28 11.93 10.51 40.83
C ALA A 28 12.20 9.05 40.41
N ASP A 29 13.06 8.84 39.42
CA ASP A 29 13.46 7.50 38.99
C ASP A 29 14.15 6.75 40.13
N PHE A 30 13.69 5.52 40.40
CA PHE A 30 14.16 4.73 41.54
C PHE A 30 14.82 3.41 41.12
N SER A 31 14.16 2.61 40.27
CA SER A 31 14.72 1.32 39.86
C SER A 31 14.13 0.82 38.56
N THR A 32 14.92 0.11 37.76
CA THR A 32 14.46 -0.63 36.56
C THR A 32 14.22 -2.11 36.86
N ARG A 33 14.38 -2.56 38.12
CA ARG A 33 14.07 -3.95 38.51
C ARG A 33 12.58 -4.09 38.77
N ARG A 34 11.96 -5.19 38.31
CA ARG A 34 10.52 -5.47 38.55
C ARG A 34 10.21 -5.64 40.04
N THR A 35 11.09 -6.34 40.75
CA THR A 35 10.98 -6.56 42.19
C THR A 35 11.96 -5.65 42.92
N ILE A 36 11.45 -4.91 43.88
CA ILE A 36 12.18 -3.96 44.71
C ILE A 36 11.85 -4.18 46.19
N THR A 37 12.76 -3.76 47.07
CA THR A 37 12.57 -3.80 48.51
C THR A 37 12.80 -2.40 49.08
N ILE A 38 11.88 -1.91 49.92
CA ILE A 38 11.96 -0.57 50.50
C ILE A 38 11.70 -0.64 52.00
N GLY A 39 12.55 0.02 52.79
CA GLY A 39 12.31 0.24 54.22
C GLY A 39 11.30 1.38 54.45
N MET A 40 10.28 1.14 55.27
CA MET A 40 9.24 2.11 55.61
C MET A 40 9.69 3.02 56.75
N THR A 41 10.67 3.89 56.44
CA THR A 41 11.18 4.93 57.37
C THR A 41 10.44 6.26 57.26
N GLN A 42 9.70 6.44 56.16
CA GLN A 42 8.86 7.60 55.88
C GLN A 42 7.78 7.20 54.87
N GLY A 43 6.79 8.09 54.65
CA GLY A 43 5.84 7.94 53.54
C GLY A 43 6.57 7.96 52.19
N ASN A 44 6.23 7.01 51.31
CA ASN A 44 6.74 6.94 49.95
C ASN A 44 5.59 6.68 48.99
N GLU A 45 5.55 7.43 47.89
CA GLU A 45 4.73 7.12 46.73
C GLU A 45 5.57 6.34 45.73
N LEU A 46 5.10 5.16 45.35
CA LEU A 46 5.81 4.20 44.51
C LEU A 46 4.94 3.88 43.30
N THR A 47 5.41 4.30 42.13
CA THR A 47 4.65 4.17 40.89
C THR A 47 5.40 3.28 39.91
N ALA A 48 4.76 2.19 39.50
CA ALA A 48 5.25 1.36 38.41
C ALA A 48 4.90 2.03 37.08
N VAL A 49 5.93 2.40 36.32
CA VAL A 49 5.80 3.00 35.00
C VAL A 49 5.91 1.90 33.96
N PHE A 50 4.96 1.89 33.03
CA PHE A 50 4.94 0.99 31.88
C PHE A 50 5.09 1.79 30.60
N LYS A 51 5.64 1.17 29.55
CA LYS A 51 5.71 1.75 28.21
C LYS A 51 5.11 0.82 27.15
N PRO A 52 4.53 1.36 26.07
CA PRO A 52 4.00 0.54 24.98
C PRO A 52 5.06 -0.36 24.35
N VAL A 53 4.64 -1.55 23.93
CA VAL A 53 5.40 -2.35 22.97
C VAL A 53 5.11 -1.78 21.59
N ALA A 54 6.09 -1.12 20.98
CA ALA A 54 5.97 -0.59 19.63
C ALA A 54 6.08 -1.71 18.59
N LYS A 55 5.28 -1.60 17.53
CA LYS A 55 5.25 -2.44 16.34
C LYS A 55 5.34 -1.57 15.10
N THR A 56 5.97 -2.08 14.05
CA THR A 56 6.13 -1.36 12.79
C THR A 56 5.03 -1.73 11.82
N LEU A 57 4.38 -0.72 11.24
CA LEU A 57 3.50 -0.85 10.10
C LEU A 57 4.18 -0.23 8.89
N THR A 58 4.68 -1.06 7.99
CA THR A 58 5.27 -0.61 6.72
C THR A 58 4.16 -0.56 5.68
N VAL A 59 4.01 0.58 5.01
CA VAL A 59 3.00 0.79 3.97
C VAL A 59 3.71 1.10 2.66
N SER A 60 3.47 0.27 1.65
CA SER A 60 3.97 0.44 0.29
C SER A 60 2.81 0.54 -0.69
N ALA A 61 3.12 0.92 -1.93
CA ALA A 61 2.22 0.80 -3.06
C ALA A 61 2.89 -0.08 -4.12
N SER A 62 2.10 -0.67 -5.01
CA SER A 62 2.58 -1.44 -6.14
C SER A 62 1.69 -1.24 -7.37
N GLY A 63 2.24 -1.55 -8.55
CA GLY A 63 1.56 -1.38 -9.82
C GLY A 63 1.71 0.04 -10.36
N ALA A 64 0.62 0.58 -10.88
CA ALA A 64 0.60 1.83 -11.62
C ALA A 64 0.42 3.08 -10.72
N GLY A 65 0.68 4.26 -11.28
CA GLY A 65 0.27 5.53 -10.67
C GLY A 65 1.07 5.92 -9.42
N MET A 66 2.40 5.93 -9.52
CA MET A 66 3.29 6.37 -8.45
C MET A 66 3.61 7.88 -8.53
N PRO A 67 4.00 8.53 -7.40
CA PRO A 67 3.91 8.03 -6.02
C PRO A 67 2.48 8.06 -5.47
N VAL A 68 2.17 7.18 -4.51
CA VAL A 68 0.89 7.13 -3.81
C VAL A 68 1.03 7.71 -2.40
N GLU A 69 0.16 8.67 -2.05
CA GLU A 69 0.07 9.21 -0.70
C GLU A 69 -1.03 8.49 0.09
N VAL A 70 -0.69 7.90 1.23
CA VAL A 70 -1.63 7.16 2.09
C VAL A 70 -1.83 7.92 3.39
N ALA A 71 -3.09 8.07 3.82
CA ALA A 71 -3.43 8.62 5.12
C ALA A 71 -3.62 7.50 6.16
N ALA A 72 -3.23 7.73 7.41
CA ALA A 72 -3.39 6.82 8.54
C ALA A 72 -4.08 7.51 9.72
N SER A 73 -4.97 6.80 10.41
CA SER A 73 -5.64 7.27 11.62
C SER A 73 -5.84 6.12 12.63
N PRO A 74 -5.49 6.29 13.91
CA PRO A 74 -4.90 7.49 14.52
C PRO A 74 -3.46 7.74 14.04
N ALA A 75 -2.90 8.90 14.40
CA ALA A 75 -1.48 9.15 14.23
C ALA A 75 -0.64 8.14 15.03
N ASP A 76 0.56 7.84 14.53
CA ASP A 76 1.49 6.90 15.13
C ASP A 76 2.13 7.46 16.41
N LEU A 77 2.98 6.68 17.07
CA LEU A 77 3.68 7.08 18.31
C LEU A 77 4.61 8.28 18.10
N GLY A 78 5.01 8.58 16.86
CA GLY A 78 5.78 9.75 16.46
C GLY A 78 4.92 10.96 16.05
N GLY A 79 3.60 10.80 15.99
CA GLY A 79 2.65 11.84 15.55
C GLY A 79 2.44 11.90 14.03
N SER A 80 2.94 10.92 13.27
CA SER A 80 2.73 10.82 11.81
C SER A 80 1.36 10.24 11.50
N SER A 81 0.67 10.77 10.49
CA SER A 81 -0.66 10.33 10.05
C SER A 81 -0.68 9.88 8.59
N GLY A 82 0.44 9.35 8.09
CA GLY A 82 0.61 8.92 6.70
C GLY A 82 1.66 9.72 5.93
N GLY A 83 1.62 9.61 4.60
CA GLY A 83 2.58 10.23 3.68
C GLY A 83 2.73 9.45 2.37
N ASN A 84 3.74 9.80 1.57
CA ASN A 84 4.07 9.08 0.34
C ASN A 84 4.63 7.69 0.67
N THR A 85 4.13 6.66 -0.02
CA THR A 85 4.72 5.32 0.03
C THR A 85 6.11 5.30 -0.62
N THR A 86 7.07 4.51 -0.17
CA THR A 86 7.02 3.63 1.02
C THR A 86 7.22 4.43 2.31
N LEU A 87 6.42 4.15 3.34
CA LEU A 87 6.51 4.79 4.65
C LEU A 87 6.43 3.76 5.77
N GLU A 88 6.98 4.10 6.93
CA GLU A 88 6.92 3.30 8.16
C GLU A 88 6.23 4.10 9.26
N LEU A 89 5.27 3.47 9.94
CA LEU A 89 4.57 4.01 11.09
C LEU A 89 4.81 3.13 12.31
N SER A 90 4.94 3.73 13.49
CA SER A 90 5.13 2.99 14.73
C SER A 90 3.90 3.06 15.62
N TYR A 91 3.27 1.92 15.89
CA TYR A 91 2.07 1.84 16.72
C TYR A 91 2.30 0.99 17.96
N ALA A 92 1.58 1.27 19.04
CA ALA A 92 1.50 0.34 20.16
C ALA A 92 0.85 -0.98 19.71
N SER A 93 1.34 -2.12 20.19
CA SER A 93 0.76 -3.43 19.93
C SER A 93 -0.74 -3.44 20.27
N GLY A 94 -1.57 -3.93 19.35
CA GLY A 94 -3.03 -3.96 19.47
C GLY A 94 -3.74 -2.68 19.01
N SER A 95 -3.00 -1.68 18.51
CA SER A 95 -3.60 -0.51 17.87
C SER A 95 -4.42 -0.92 16.65
N VAL A 96 -5.65 -0.42 16.56
CA VAL A 96 -6.46 -0.51 15.33
C VAL A 96 -6.21 0.74 14.51
N VAL A 97 -5.69 0.56 13.30
CA VAL A 97 -5.29 1.64 12.40
C VAL A 97 -6.16 1.58 11.15
N SER A 98 -6.77 2.71 10.79
CA SER A 98 -7.44 2.92 9.52
C SER A 98 -6.47 3.56 8.53
N LEU A 99 -6.29 2.94 7.38
CA LEU A 99 -5.51 3.46 6.26
C LEU A 99 -6.44 3.81 5.11
N THR A 100 -6.17 4.92 4.45
CA THR A 100 -6.93 5.37 3.28
C THR A 100 -5.97 5.70 2.15
N ALA A 101 -6.11 4.96 1.05
CA ALA A 101 -5.48 5.24 -0.23
C ALA A 101 -6.43 6.09 -1.10
N PRO A 102 -5.92 6.95 -1.99
CA PRO A 102 -6.73 7.64 -2.99
C PRO A 102 -7.38 6.63 -3.94
N ALA A 103 -8.64 6.85 -4.32
CA ALA A 103 -9.33 5.98 -5.28
C ALA A 103 -8.65 5.94 -6.66
N THR A 104 -7.95 7.04 -7.02
CA THR A 104 -7.17 7.14 -8.25
C THR A 104 -5.90 7.94 -8.03
N VAL A 105 -4.80 7.53 -8.66
CA VAL A 105 -3.54 8.28 -8.71
C VAL A 105 -2.99 8.25 -10.13
N SER A 106 -2.69 9.42 -10.71
CA SER A 106 -2.09 9.54 -12.05
C SER A 106 -2.80 8.72 -13.15
N GLY A 107 -4.12 8.58 -13.05
CA GLY A 107 -4.95 7.81 -14.00
C GLY A 107 -5.04 6.30 -13.72
N ALA A 108 -4.29 5.78 -12.75
CA ALA A 108 -4.48 4.44 -12.21
C ALA A 108 -5.60 4.44 -11.16
N SER A 109 -6.31 3.33 -11.05
CA SER A 109 -7.37 3.10 -10.07
C SER A 109 -6.87 2.19 -8.95
N PHE A 110 -7.29 2.48 -7.73
CA PHE A 110 -7.08 1.59 -6.61
C PHE A 110 -7.81 0.27 -6.86
N GLU A 111 -7.10 -0.84 -6.70
CA GLU A 111 -7.70 -2.17 -6.79
C GLU A 111 -8.02 -2.73 -5.41
N ARG A 112 -7.00 -2.80 -4.54
CA ARG A 112 -7.09 -3.49 -3.26
C ARG A 112 -5.93 -3.17 -2.33
N TRP A 113 -6.15 -3.42 -1.05
CA TRP A 113 -5.14 -3.53 -0.02
C TRP A 113 -4.74 -4.99 0.15
N GLU A 114 -3.45 -5.24 0.27
CA GLU A 114 -2.89 -6.51 0.73
C GLU A 114 -2.22 -6.35 2.09
N SER A 115 -2.37 -7.36 2.95
CA SER A 115 -1.60 -7.51 4.18
C SER A 115 -0.71 -8.73 4.07
N ASN A 116 0.61 -8.51 4.09
CA ASN A 116 1.63 -9.55 3.92
C ASN A 116 1.38 -10.43 2.67
N GLY A 117 0.94 -9.81 1.57
CA GLY A 117 0.62 -10.48 0.30
C GLY A 117 -0.75 -11.18 0.24
N VAL A 118 -1.60 -11.03 1.26
CA VAL A 118 -2.96 -11.58 1.28
C VAL A 118 -3.97 -10.45 1.16
N LEU A 119 -5.03 -10.63 0.37
CA LEU A 119 -6.12 -9.66 0.24
C LEU A 119 -6.66 -9.25 1.62
N LEU A 120 -6.65 -7.94 1.90
CA LEU A 120 -7.20 -7.34 3.11
C LEU A 120 -8.53 -6.64 2.85
N SER A 121 -8.62 -5.85 1.76
CA SER A 121 -9.80 -5.05 1.42
C SER A 121 -9.79 -4.67 -0.05
N ASP A 122 -10.94 -4.67 -0.71
CA ASP A 122 -11.14 -4.09 -2.05
C ASP A 122 -11.61 -2.62 -1.99
N ALA A 123 -11.77 -2.07 -0.78
CA ALA A 123 -12.10 -0.67 -0.58
C ALA A 123 -10.82 0.17 -0.38
N PRO A 124 -10.78 1.44 -0.86
CA PRO A 124 -9.63 2.33 -0.65
C PRO A 124 -9.29 2.57 0.82
N THR A 125 -10.26 2.38 1.72
CA THR A 125 -10.04 2.36 3.16
C THR A 125 -9.95 0.92 3.68
N ALA A 126 -8.93 0.64 4.49
CA ALA A 126 -8.76 -0.62 5.20
C ALA A 126 -8.49 -0.38 6.69
N GLN A 127 -8.88 -1.33 7.54
CA GLN A 127 -8.51 -1.36 8.95
C GLN A 127 -7.59 -2.54 9.23
N VAL A 128 -6.55 -2.32 10.01
CA VAL A 128 -5.60 -3.35 10.46
C VAL A 128 -5.39 -3.24 11.97
N THR A 129 -5.27 -4.38 12.65
CA THR A 129 -4.81 -4.42 14.05
C THR A 129 -3.32 -4.72 14.05
N VAL A 130 -2.51 -3.80 14.60
CA VAL A 130 -1.04 -3.91 14.59
C VAL A 130 -0.57 -4.67 15.83
N ASP A 131 -0.64 -6.00 15.80
CA ASP A 131 -0.16 -6.88 16.87
C ASP A 131 1.27 -7.41 16.65
N ALA A 132 1.74 -7.33 15.41
CA ALA A 132 3.08 -7.68 14.98
C ALA A 132 3.54 -6.70 13.90
N ASP A 133 4.81 -6.78 13.54
CA ASP A 133 5.32 -6.00 12.41
C ASP A 133 4.57 -6.47 11.15
N THR A 134 3.98 -5.52 10.43
CA THR A 134 3.02 -5.79 9.36
C THR A 134 3.40 -4.98 8.13
N HIS A 135 3.36 -5.61 6.96
CA HIS A 135 3.54 -4.96 5.68
C HIS A 135 2.20 -4.87 4.93
N LEU A 136 1.77 -3.67 4.60
CA LEU A 136 0.60 -3.42 3.78
C LEU A 136 1.00 -2.85 2.42
N THR A 137 0.32 -3.34 1.37
CA THR A 137 0.52 -2.88 -0.01
C THR A 137 -0.80 -2.35 -0.55
N ALA A 138 -0.84 -1.09 -1.00
CA ALA A 138 -1.92 -0.61 -1.87
C ALA A 138 -1.60 -1.00 -3.32
N VAL A 139 -2.51 -1.72 -3.98
CA VAL A 139 -2.33 -2.17 -5.37
C VAL A 139 -3.15 -1.26 -6.29
N TYR A 140 -2.50 -0.80 -7.35
CA TYR A 140 -3.10 0.05 -8.38
C TYR A 140 -2.88 -0.53 -9.77
N ASP A 141 -3.87 -0.38 -10.64
CA ASP A 141 -3.76 -0.70 -12.07
C ASP A 141 -4.44 0.40 -12.90
N PHE A 142 -4.04 0.54 -14.17
CA PHE A 142 -4.79 1.33 -15.12
C PHE A 142 -6.06 0.58 -15.52
N PRO A 143 -7.23 1.22 -15.64
CA PRO A 143 -8.39 0.54 -16.18
C PRO A 143 -8.13 0.10 -17.64
N LEU A 144 -8.80 -0.97 -18.08
CA LEU A 144 -8.76 -1.46 -19.46
C LEU A 144 -9.73 -0.66 -20.34
N ASP A 145 -9.41 0.60 -20.58
CA ASP A 145 -10.23 1.55 -21.34
C ASP A 145 -9.52 2.11 -22.58
N GLU A 146 -8.54 1.39 -23.11
CA GLU A 146 -7.89 1.70 -24.37
C GLU A 146 -8.87 1.61 -25.55
N THR A 147 -8.81 2.61 -26.42
CA THR A 147 -9.68 2.80 -27.57
C THR A 147 -8.88 3.19 -28.80
N ILE A 148 -9.31 2.72 -29.97
CA ILE A 148 -8.79 3.19 -31.24
C ILE A 148 -9.32 4.62 -31.46
N GLY A 149 -8.41 5.59 -31.55
CA GLY A 149 -8.73 7.00 -31.78
C GLY A 149 -8.98 7.31 -33.25
N SER A 150 -8.24 6.69 -34.16
CA SER A 150 -8.46 6.84 -35.60
C SER A 150 -8.02 5.61 -36.39
N ILE A 151 -8.64 5.46 -37.57
CA ILE A 151 -8.20 4.55 -38.62
C ILE A 151 -8.22 5.29 -39.96
N SER A 152 -7.09 5.28 -40.66
CA SER A 152 -6.96 5.79 -42.04
C SER A 152 -6.52 4.65 -42.96
N VAL A 153 -7.12 4.59 -44.14
CA VAL A 153 -6.78 3.61 -45.17
C VAL A 153 -6.29 4.37 -46.39
N GLU A 154 -5.02 4.17 -46.74
CA GLU A 154 -4.33 4.90 -47.80
C GLU A 154 -3.74 3.92 -48.82
N PRO A 155 -3.44 4.37 -50.05
CA PRO A 155 -2.68 3.57 -51.01
C PRO A 155 -1.28 3.23 -50.44
N GLY A 156 -1.16 2.07 -49.81
CA GLY A 156 0.07 1.65 -49.13
C GLY A 156 -0.15 0.92 -47.80
N GLY A 157 -1.33 1.04 -47.18
CA GLY A 157 -1.63 0.31 -45.94
C GLY A 157 -2.73 0.94 -45.09
N VAL A 158 -2.70 0.60 -43.80
CA VAL A 158 -3.64 1.11 -42.80
C VAL A 158 -2.86 1.77 -41.66
N HIS A 159 -3.31 2.97 -41.28
CA HIS A 159 -2.79 3.71 -40.14
C HIS A 159 -3.81 3.64 -39.01
N LEU A 160 -3.37 3.26 -37.81
CA LEU A 160 -4.20 3.28 -36.62
C LEU A 160 -3.51 4.09 -35.52
N SER A 161 -4.33 4.80 -34.74
CA SER A 161 -3.90 5.41 -33.48
C SER A 161 -4.78 4.92 -32.34
N TRP A 162 -4.21 4.76 -31.15
CA TRP A 162 -4.94 4.41 -29.94
C TRP A 162 -4.28 5.03 -28.69
N ASN A 163 -5.05 5.24 -27.63
CA ASN A 163 -4.46 5.54 -26.32
C ASN A 163 -3.86 4.28 -25.73
N ALA A 164 -2.62 4.37 -25.24
CA ALA A 164 -1.89 3.24 -24.69
C ALA A 164 -1.54 3.46 -23.21
N VAL A 165 -1.14 2.38 -22.56
CA VAL A 165 -0.62 2.35 -21.20
C VAL A 165 0.78 1.74 -21.25
N GLY A 166 1.75 2.45 -20.67
CA GLY A 166 3.11 1.95 -20.55
C GLY A 166 3.17 0.66 -19.72
N GLY A 167 3.98 -0.30 -20.17
CA GLY A 167 4.09 -1.63 -19.58
C GLY A 167 3.18 -2.68 -20.24
N ARG A 168 2.14 -2.25 -20.98
CA ARG A 168 1.23 -3.17 -21.67
C ARG A 168 1.72 -3.57 -23.04
N SER A 169 1.25 -4.73 -23.48
CA SER A 169 1.41 -5.21 -24.85
C SER A 169 0.08 -5.31 -25.58
N TYR A 170 0.10 -4.93 -26.85
CA TYR A 170 -1.08 -4.91 -27.72
C TYR A 170 -0.89 -5.74 -28.98
N VAL A 171 -1.97 -6.27 -29.54
CA VAL A 171 -2.01 -6.89 -30.86
C VAL A 171 -3.17 -6.30 -31.63
N VAL A 172 -2.91 -5.89 -32.87
CA VAL A 172 -3.98 -5.51 -33.79
C VAL A 172 -4.48 -6.76 -34.49
N GLU A 173 -5.79 -6.95 -34.44
CA GLU A 173 -6.46 -8.04 -35.12
C GLU A 173 -7.46 -7.50 -36.13
N ALA A 174 -7.60 -8.19 -37.25
CA ALA A 174 -8.49 -7.78 -38.32
C ALA A 174 -9.45 -8.90 -38.75
N SER A 175 -10.59 -8.48 -39.29
CA SER A 175 -11.66 -9.36 -39.73
C SER A 175 -12.34 -8.82 -40.99
N ASP A 176 -12.82 -9.71 -41.84
CA ASP A 176 -13.67 -9.36 -42.98
C ASP A 176 -15.17 -9.42 -42.63
N ASP A 177 -15.54 -10.06 -41.51
CA ASP A 177 -16.92 -10.46 -41.22
C ASP A 177 -17.40 -10.22 -39.77
N LEU A 178 -16.58 -9.56 -38.93
CA LEU A 178 -16.79 -9.37 -37.49
C LEU A 178 -16.80 -10.65 -36.64
N LYS A 179 -16.59 -11.84 -37.23
CA LYS A 179 -16.67 -13.12 -36.51
C LYS A 179 -15.29 -13.70 -36.24
N LYS A 180 -14.44 -13.72 -37.27
CA LYS A 180 -13.08 -14.25 -37.15
C LYS A 180 -12.08 -13.10 -37.20
N PHE A 181 -11.49 -12.79 -36.06
CA PHE A 181 -10.38 -11.86 -35.94
C PHE A 181 -9.07 -12.64 -35.98
N VAL A 182 -8.12 -12.17 -36.80
CA VAL A 182 -6.78 -12.76 -36.93
C VAL A 182 -5.76 -11.68 -36.60
N PRO A 183 -4.74 -11.98 -35.76
CA PRO A 183 -3.61 -11.08 -35.56
C PRO A 183 -2.96 -10.69 -36.88
N ILE A 184 -2.83 -9.39 -37.12
CA ILE A 184 -2.10 -8.84 -38.26
C ILE A 184 -0.78 -8.17 -37.84
N THR A 185 -0.52 -8.11 -36.54
CA THR A 185 0.76 -7.72 -35.95
C THR A 185 1.26 -8.79 -34.99
N GLY A 186 2.56 -8.76 -34.70
CA GLY A 186 3.07 -9.33 -33.45
C GLY A 186 2.68 -8.47 -32.24
N PRO A 187 3.10 -8.86 -31.02
CA PRO A 187 3.02 -8.03 -29.83
C PRO A 187 3.70 -6.68 -30.03
N ILE A 188 2.98 -5.61 -29.71
CA ILE A 188 3.46 -4.23 -29.69
C ILE A 188 3.61 -3.85 -28.22
N ALA A 189 4.83 -3.88 -27.71
CA ALA A 189 5.14 -3.52 -26.35
C ALA A 189 5.26 -2.00 -26.23
N VAL A 190 4.49 -1.42 -25.32
CA VAL A 190 4.54 0.03 -25.05
C VAL A 190 5.45 0.24 -23.85
N SER A 191 6.60 0.86 -24.09
CA SER A 191 7.58 1.14 -23.03
C SER A 191 7.18 2.34 -22.19
N GLY A 192 7.59 2.36 -20.92
CA GLY A 192 7.38 3.49 -20.00
C GLY A 192 6.28 3.22 -18.99
N GLU A 193 5.88 4.27 -18.28
CA GLU A 193 4.83 4.22 -17.25
C GLU A 193 3.76 5.26 -17.59
N GLY A 194 2.53 5.02 -17.11
CA GLY A 194 1.45 5.97 -17.31
C GLY A 194 0.65 5.77 -18.59
N ARG A 195 -0.32 6.66 -18.81
CA ARG A 195 -1.05 6.74 -20.07
C ARG A 195 -0.21 7.49 -21.10
N ILE A 196 -0.03 6.86 -22.26
CA ILE A 196 0.72 7.42 -23.37
C ILE A 196 -0.29 7.84 -24.45
N PRO A 197 -0.27 9.11 -24.89
CA PRO A 197 -1.18 9.59 -25.91
C PRO A 197 -0.85 8.94 -27.27
N ALA A 198 -1.91 8.64 -28.02
CA ALA A 198 -1.95 8.31 -29.45
C ALA A 198 -0.60 7.90 -30.06
N GLU A 199 -0.24 6.62 -29.92
CA GLU A 199 0.88 6.07 -30.67
C GLU A 199 0.47 5.83 -32.12
N TRP A 200 1.31 6.27 -33.06
CA TRP A 200 1.13 6.04 -34.49
C TRP A 200 1.80 4.73 -34.86
N MET A 201 1.02 3.75 -35.29
CA MET A 201 1.57 2.55 -35.90
C MET A 201 1.20 2.48 -37.37
N GLU A 202 2.23 2.41 -38.22
CA GLU A 202 2.06 2.12 -39.64
C GLU A 202 2.02 0.61 -39.84
N LEU A 203 0.86 0.09 -40.23
CA LEU A 203 0.74 -1.29 -40.68
C LEU A 203 1.07 -1.35 -42.17
N LEU A 204 2.38 -1.37 -42.46
CA LEU A 204 2.89 -1.53 -43.81
C LEU A 204 2.97 -3.03 -44.16
N ASP A 205 1.95 -3.55 -44.84
CA ASP A 205 2.16 -4.68 -45.76
C ASP A 205 1.09 -4.73 -46.86
N SER A 206 1.53 -5.22 -48.02
CA SER A 206 0.89 -5.42 -49.32
C SER A 206 -0.43 -6.24 -49.36
N SER A 207 -1.02 -6.56 -48.22
CA SER A 207 -2.35 -7.20 -48.14
C SER A 207 -3.45 -6.16 -48.25
N PRO A 208 -4.56 -6.42 -48.98
CA PRO A 208 -5.69 -5.51 -49.01
C PRO A 208 -6.21 -5.23 -47.59
N PRO A 209 -6.61 -3.97 -47.30
CA PRO A 209 -7.18 -3.60 -46.02
C PRO A 209 -8.42 -4.45 -45.72
N LYS A 210 -8.61 -4.76 -44.43
CA LYS A 210 -9.74 -5.53 -43.91
C LYS A 210 -10.90 -4.62 -43.54
N ARG A 211 -12.10 -5.19 -43.38
CA ARG A 211 -13.31 -4.41 -43.08
C ARG A 211 -13.37 -3.95 -41.62
N PHE A 212 -12.82 -4.74 -40.71
CA PHE A 212 -12.91 -4.50 -39.27
C PHE A 212 -11.56 -4.69 -38.62
N TYR A 213 -11.27 -3.84 -37.65
CA TYR A 213 -10.06 -3.85 -36.84
C TYR A 213 -10.42 -3.77 -35.37
N ARG A 214 -9.65 -4.43 -34.52
CA ARG A 214 -9.71 -4.27 -33.07
C ARG A 214 -8.32 -4.30 -32.45
N LEU A 215 -8.21 -3.66 -31.30
CA LEU A 215 -7.04 -3.74 -30.44
C LEU A 215 -7.31 -4.81 -29.38
N ARG A 216 -6.37 -5.73 -29.17
CA ARG A 216 -6.41 -6.68 -28.07
C ARG A 216 -5.20 -6.46 -27.17
N ILE A 217 -5.47 -6.29 -25.87
CA ILE A 217 -4.45 -6.25 -24.82
C ILE A 217 -4.06 -7.70 -24.51
N ILE A 218 -2.76 -7.99 -24.46
CA ILE A 218 -2.27 -9.36 -24.31
C ILE A 218 -1.52 -9.61 -23.01
N ASP A 219 -0.88 -8.59 -22.44
CA ASP A 219 -0.23 -8.62 -21.12
C ASP A 219 -0.58 -7.30 -20.39
N PRO A 220 -1.38 -7.34 -19.31
CA PRO A 220 -1.65 -6.19 -18.46
C PRO A 220 -0.50 -5.89 -17.49
#